data_AF-A0A7C3GE70-F1
#
_entry.id   AF-A0A7C3GE70-F1
#
_cell.length_a   1.000
_cell.length_b   1.000
_cell.length_c   1.000
_cell.angle_alpha   90.00
_cell.angle_beta   90.00
_cell.angle_gamma   90.00
#
_symmetry.space_group_name_H-M   'P 1'
#
loop_
_entity.id
_entity.type
_entity.pdbx_description
1 polymer ?
#
loop_
_entity_poly.entity_id
_entity_poly.type
_entity_poly.pdbx_seq_one_letter_code
_entity_poly.pdbx_strand_id
1 'polypeptide(L)'
;GIGVKAAESLREWFGNKKNIEILKRLKRYGVRIQIPQNKKVDSKIKDKIFVLTGRLADFTRDEIKDMIRKSGGKVSSSVSAKTDFLLVGKDAGSKLDKAKKIGVKIISEREFINLLKNNRAKLINL
;
A
#
# COMPACT_ATOMS: atom_id res chain seq x y z
N GLY A 1 -9.09 12.68 9.13
CA GLY A 1 -8.44 13.94 9.54
C GLY A 1 -7.03 13.63 10.02
N ILE A 2 -6.12 14.60 9.92
CA ILE A 2 -4.82 14.53 10.61
C ILE A 2 -5.09 14.74 12.11
N GLY A 3 -4.53 13.90 12.98
CA GLY A 3 -4.71 14.01 14.43
C GLY A 3 -3.90 15.16 15.04
N VAL A 4 -4.32 15.67 16.20
CA VAL A 4 -3.74 16.86 16.87
C VAL A 4 -2.21 16.75 17.03
N LYS A 5 -1.70 15.62 17.53
CA LYS A 5 -0.25 15.38 17.67
C LYS A 5 0.52 15.47 16.35
N ALA A 6 -0.07 14.97 15.27
CA ALA A 6 0.55 15.01 13.95
C ALA A 6 0.54 16.44 13.38
N ALA A 7 -0.51 17.22 13.66
CA ALA A 7 -0.59 18.63 13.28
C ALA A 7 0.42 19.50 14.04
N GLU A 8 0.60 19.27 15.34
CA GLU A 8 1.61 19.94 16.17
C GLU A 8 3.02 19.62 15.68
N SER A 9 3.32 18.34 15.43
CA SER A 9 4.62 17.91 14.89
C SER A 9 4.94 18.58 13.55
N LEU A 10 3.95 18.71 12.66
CA LEU A 10 4.10 19.42 11.40
C LEU A 10 4.42 20.90 11.63
N ARG A 11 3.64 21.57 12.51
CA ARG A 11 3.84 22.99 12.83
C ARG A 11 5.24 23.24 13.39
N GLU A 12 5.69 22.44 14.35
CA GLU A 12 7.02 22.55 14.94
C GLU A 12 8.13 22.33 13.91
N TRP A 13 7.99 21.31 13.07
CA TRP A 13 8.99 20.99 12.06
C TRP A 13 9.17 22.12 11.04
N PHE A 14 8.07 22.72 10.56
CA PHE A 14 8.11 23.86 9.64
C PHE A 14 8.47 25.20 10.32
N GLY A 15 8.28 25.31 11.64
CA GLY A 15 8.73 26.47 12.42
C GLY A 15 10.25 26.52 12.63
N ASN A 16 10.95 25.39 12.46
CA ASN A 16 12.39 25.32 12.63
C ASN A 16 13.15 25.81 11.38
N LYS A 17 13.87 26.92 11.50
CA LYS A 17 14.67 27.54 10.41
C LYS A 17 15.66 26.56 9.76
N LYS A 18 16.24 25.64 10.53
CA LYS A 18 17.19 24.63 10.01
C LYS A 18 16.51 23.67 9.02
N ASN A 19 15.27 23.28 9.30
CA ASN A 19 14.50 22.40 8.41
C ASN A 19 14.14 23.10 7.10
N ILE A 20 13.78 24.39 7.18
CA ILE A 20 13.54 25.22 5.99
C ILE A 20 14.81 25.35 5.15
N GLU A 21 15.98 25.47 5.77
CA GLU A 21 17.25 25.54 5.07
C GLU A 21 17.60 24.22 4.35
N ILE A 22 17.28 23.08 4.95
CA ILE A 22 17.39 21.77 4.30
C ILE A 22 16.53 21.74 3.03
N LEU A 23 15.26 22.17 3.10
CA LEU A 23 14.38 22.20 1.93
C LEU A 23 14.92 23.12 0.82
N LYS A 24 15.44 24.30 1.19
CA LYS A 24 16.09 25.23 0.24
C LYS A 24 17.31 24.58 -0.41
N ARG A 25 18.14 23.89 0.37
CA ARG A 25 19.33 23.19 -0.12
C ARG A 25 18.95 22.09 -1.12
N LEU A 26 17.98 21.23 -0.77
CA LEU A 26 17.48 20.18 -1.66
C LEU A 26 16.95 20.77 -2.99
N LYS A 27 16.18 21.86 -2.92
CA LYS A 27 15.70 22.57 -4.11
C LYS A 27 16.85 23.12 -4.97
N ARG A 28 17.88 23.70 -4.35
CA ARG A 28 19.09 24.20 -5.07
C ARG A 28 19.85 23.08 -5.79
N TYR A 29 19.91 21.89 -5.21
CA TYR A 29 20.51 20.71 -5.84
C TYR A 29 19.57 20.01 -6.85
N GLY A 30 18.44 20.62 -7.21
CA GLY A 30 17.55 20.11 -8.25
C GLY A 30 16.65 18.96 -7.81
N VAL A 31 16.52 18.68 -6.50
CA VAL A 31 15.60 17.66 -5.99
C VAL A 31 14.17 18.08 -6.29
N ARG A 32 13.45 17.24 -7.04
CA ARG A 32 12.04 17.47 -7.42
C ARG A 32 11.12 16.66 -6.52
N ILE A 33 10.13 17.34 -5.95
CA ILE A 33 9.03 16.67 -5.25
C ILE A 33 8.09 16.11 -6.31
N GLN A 34 7.96 14.78 -6.35
CA GLN A 34 6.95 14.13 -7.19
C GLN A 34 5.66 14.03 -6.40
N ILE A 35 4.63 14.77 -6.83
CA ILE A 35 3.27 14.56 -6.35
C ILE A 35 2.69 13.45 -7.23
N PRO A 36 2.38 12.25 -6.69
CA PRO A 36 1.76 11.22 -7.48
C PRO A 36 0.41 11.74 -7.98
N GLN A 37 0.27 11.92 -9.30
CA GLN A 37 -1.04 12.12 -9.88
C GLN A 37 -1.83 10.83 -9.68
N ASN A 38 -3.04 10.93 -9.12
CA ASN A 38 -4.02 9.85 -9.17
C ASN A 38 -4.42 9.64 -10.63
N LYS A 39 -3.58 8.97 -11.41
CA LYS A 39 -4.01 8.35 -12.66
C LYS A 39 -5.21 7.47 -12.29
N LYS A 40 -6.28 7.52 -13.09
CA LYS A 40 -7.37 6.54 -12.95
C LYS A 40 -6.76 5.17 -13.20
N VAL A 41 -6.34 4.50 -12.11
CA VAL A 41 -5.87 3.14 -12.18
C VAL A 41 -7.12 2.29 -12.38
N ASP A 42 -7.32 1.81 -13.61
CA ASP A 42 -8.28 0.78 -13.88
C ASP A 42 -7.66 -0.56 -13.43
N SER A 43 -8.01 -0.98 -12.22
CA SER A 43 -7.48 -2.19 -11.59
C SER A 43 -8.56 -2.85 -10.74
N LYS A 44 -8.59 -4.19 -10.78
CA LYS A 44 -9.49 -5.02 -9.96
C LYS A 44 -9.28 -4.82 -8.46
N ILE A 45 -8.10 -4.33 -8.06
CA ILE A 45 -7.75 -4.14 -6.65
C ILE A 45 -7.79 -2.68 -6.21
N LYS A 46 -8.38 -1.80 -7.04
CA LYS A 46 -8.58 -0.40 -6.68
C LYS A 46 -9.39 -0.29 -5.39
N ASP A 47 -8.91 0.55 -4.48
CA ASP A 47 -9.47 0.82 -3.15
C ASP A 47 -9.51 -0.39 -2.19
N LYS A 48 -9.04 -1.56 -2.61
CA LYS A 48 -8.98 -2.77 -1.78
C LYS A 48 -7.88 -2.69 -0.73
N ILE A 49 -8.19 -3.14 0.49
CA ILE A 49 -7.28 -3.11 1.64
C ILE A 49 -6.60 -4.47 1.82
N PHE A 50 -5.28 -4.46 1.75
CA PHE A 50 -4.42 -5.62 1.93
C PHE A 50 -3.71 -5.58 3.27
N VAL A 51 -3.56 -6.73 3.90
CA VAL A 51 -2.63 -6.96 5.01
C VAL A 51 -1.62 -8.02 4.57
N LEU A 52 -0.35 -7.78 4.89
CA LEU A 52 0.75 -8.70 4.58
C LEU A 52 1.16 -9.44 5.84
N THR A 53 1.33 -10.76 5.76
CA THR A 53 1.84 -11.56 6.87
C THR A 53 2.75 -12.70 6.39
N GLY A 54 3.61 -13.18 7.28
CA GLY A 54 4.59 -14.22 6.97
C GLY A 54 5.80 -13.74 6.16
N ARG A 55 6.69 -14.68 5.84
CA ARG A 55 7.85 -14.51 4.97
C ARG A 55 7.45 -14.78 3.52
N LEU A 56 7.53 -13.74 2.70
CA LEU A 56 7.26 -13.80 1.27
C LEU A 56 8.46 -14.46 0.57
N ALA A 57 8.19 -15.29 -0.43
CA ALA A 57 9.20 -16.10 -1.11
C ALA A 57 9.61 -15.50 -2.46
N ASP A 58 8.62 -15.00 -3.21
CA ASP A 58 8.83 -14.53 -4.58
C ASP A 58 9.14 -13.03 -4.63
N PHE A 59 8.64 -12.26 -3.67
CA PHE A 59 8.82 -10.80 -3.59
C PHE A 59 9.16 -10.32 -2.18
N THR A 60 9.83 -9.17 -2.09
CA THR A 60 9.95 -8.45 -0.82
C THR A 60 8.63 -7.81 -0.43
N ARG A 61 8.44 -7.57 0.87
CA ARG A 61 7.24 -6.87 1.36
C ARG A 61 7.11 -5.47 0.78
N ASP A 62 8.20 -4.77 0.52
CA ASP A 62 8.15 -3.41 0.00
C ASP A 62 7.80 -3.39 -1.50
N GLU A 63 8.29 -4.35 -2.28
CA GLU A 63 7.84 -4.53 -3.67
C GLU A 63 6.34 -4.79 -3.76
N ILE A 64 5.80 -5.69 -2.93
CA ILE A 64 4.36 -5.96 -2.90
C ILE A 64 3.55 -4.72 -2.48
N LYS A 65 3.99 -3.99 -1.45
CA LYS A 65 3.33 -2.73 -1.04
C LYS A 65 3.28 -1.74 -2.19
N ASP A 66 4.36 -1.62 -2.93
CA ASP A 66 4.44 -0.70 -4.06
C ASP A 66 3.56 -1.16 -5.23
N MET A 67 3.48 -2.46 -5.51
CA MET A 67 2.56 -3.01 -6.51
C MET A 67 1.10 -2.76 -6.14
N ILE A 68 0.74 -2.94 -4.86
CA ILE A 68 -0.60 -2.63 -4.34
C ILE A 68 -0.92 -1.15 -4.54
N ARG A 69 -0.03 -0.24 -4.11
CA ARG A 69 -0.21 1.21 -4.22
C ARG A 69 -0.30 1.69 -5.67
N LYS A 70 0.59 1.20 -6.55
CA LYS A 70 0.59 1.51 -7.99
C LYS A 70 -0.71 1.06 -8.67
N SER A 71 -1.34 0.02 -8.13
CA SER A 71 -2.62 -0.52 -8.61
C SER A 71 -3.84 0.09 -7.89
N GLY A 72 -3.65 1.17 -7.13
CA GLY A 72 -4.73 1.87 -6.44
C GLY A 72 -5.27 1.17 -5.18
N GLY A 73 -4.64 0.09 -4.74
CA GLY A 73 -4.95 -0.59 -3.48
C GLY A 73 -4.30 0.08 -2.27
N LYS A 74 -4.70 -0.32 -1.07
CA LYS A 74 -4.25 0.21 0.22
C LYS A 74 -3.62 -0.90 1.04
N VAL A 75 -2.62 -0.57 1.87
CA VAL A 75 -1.97 -1.52 2.76
C VAL A 75 -2.24 -1.13 4.21
N SER A 76 -2.67 -2.11 5.02
CA SER A 76 -2.85 -2.00 6.47
C SER A 76 -1.86 -2.92 7.20
N SER A 77 -1.47 -2.52 8.42
CA SER A 77 -0.63 -3.33 9.31
C SER A 77 -1.43 -4.34 10.14
N SER A 78 -2.75 -4.16 10.22
CA SER A 78 -3.64 -4.97 11.05
C SER A 78 -4.83 -5.53 10.27
N VAL A 79 -5.19 -6.76 10.61
CA VAL A 79 -6.40 -7.42 10.11
C VAL A 79 -7.61 -6.88 10.87
N SER A 80 -8.61 -6.42 10.12
CA SER A 80 -9.88 -5.87 10.62
C SER A 80 -11.03 -6.23 9.67
N ALA A 81 -12.28 -5.95 10.07
CA ALA A 81 -13.45 -6.16 9.21
C ALA A 81 -13.41 -5.36 7.89
N LYS A 82 -12.57 -4.32 7.80
CA LYS A 82 -12.35 -3.54 6.57
C LYS A 82 -11.30 -4.15 5.65
N THR A 83 -10.64 -5.23 6.06
CA THR A 83 -9.58 -5.85 5.25
C THR A 83 -10.24 -6.69 4.15
N ASP A 84 -9.93 -6.39 2.88
CA ASP A 84 -10.43 -7.20 1.76
C ASP A 84 -9.59 -8.47 1.59
N PHE A 85 -8.25 -8.33 1.72
CA PHE A 85 -7.31 -9.42 1.46
C PHE A 85 -6.23 -9.54 2.53
N LEU A 86 -5.96 -10.76 2.97
CA LEU A 86 -4.74 -11.11 3.68
C LEU A 86 -3.81 -11.85 2.70
N LEU A 87 -2.70 -11.23 2.34
CA LEU A 87 -1.66 -11.87 1.55
C LEU A 87 -0.67 -12.57 2.49
N VAL A 88 -0.55 -13.88 2.29
CA VAL A 88 0.07 -14.82 3.22
C VAL A 88 1.32 -15.43 2.58
N GLY A 89 2.47 -15.19 3.21
CA GLY A 89 3.71 -15.95 3.00
C GLY A 89 3.87 -17.10 4.01
N LYS A 90 5.04 -17.72 4.04
CA LYS A 90 5.39 -18.77 5.02
C LYS A 90 5.32 -18.23 6.45
N ASP A 91 4.95 -19.06 7.43
CA ASP A 91 4.92 -18.70 8.86
C ASP A 91 4.00 -17.49 9.20
N ALA A 92 2.81 -17.45 8.62
CA ALA A 92 1.88 -16.31 8.70
C ALA A 92 1.30 -15.99 10.10
N GLY A 93 1.47 -16.89 11.08
CA GLY A 93 1.21 -16.65 12.50
C GLY A 93 -0.19 -16.12 12.84
N SER A 94 -0.28 -15.36 13.93
CA SER A 94 -1.55 -14.92 14.56
C SER A 94 -2.47 -14.04 13.69
N LYS A 95 -1.95 -13.40 12.64
CA LYS A 95 -2.77 -12.62 11.69
C LYS A 95 -3.62 -13.53 10.80
N LEU A 96 -3.13 -14.73 10.47
CA LEU A 96 -3.86 -15.72 9.70
C LEU A 96 -5.10 -16.19 10.46
N ASP A 97 -4.94 -16.52 11.74
CA ASP A 97 -6.04 -16.99 12.58
C ASP A 97 -7.11 -15.93 12.75
N LYS A 98 -6.70 -14.67 12.95
CA LYS A 98 -7.64 -13.55 13.02
C LYS A 98 -8.41 -13.40 11.71
N ALA A 99 -7.74 -13.44 10.56
CA ALA A 99 -8.39 -13.32 9.25
C ALA A 99 -9.41 -14.43 8.99
N LYS A 100 -9.09 -15.68 9.34
CA LYS A 100 -10.04 -16.81 9.25
C LYS A 100 -11.30 -16.56 10.08
N LYS A 101 -11.16 -16.08 11.32
CA LYS A 101 -12.28 -15.82 12.23
C LYS A 101 -13.26 -14.78 11.71
N ILE A 102 -12.77 -13.74 11.04
CA ILE A 102 -13.60 -12.63 10.54
C ILE A 102 -13.91 -12.74 9.04
N GLY A 103 -13.58 -13.87 8.40
CA GLY A 103 -13.93 -14.14 7.00
C GLY A 103 -13.17 -13.31 5.96
N VAL A 104 -11.96 -12.82 6.28
CA VAL A 104 -11.13 -12.08 5.31
C VAL A 104 -10.59 -13.04 4.25
N LYS A 105 -10.58 -12.61 2.99
CA LYS A 105 -10.07 -13.45 1.88
C LYS A 105 -8.56 -13.59 1.98
N ILE A 106 -8.09 -14.83 2.09
CA ILE A 106 -6.67 -15.18 2.18
C ILE A 106 -6.17 -15.48 0.77
N ILE A 107 -5.05 -14.88 0.37
CA ILE A 107 -4.42 -15.09 -0.94
C ILE A 107 -2.92 -15.31 -0.81
N SER A 108 -2.36 -16.06 -1.74
CA SER A 108 -0.93 -16.24 -1.96
C SER A 108 -0.32 -15.13 -2.84
N GLU A 109 1.01 -15.07 -2.91
CA GLU A 109 1.73 -14.19 -3.85
C GLU A 109 1.31 -14.43 -5.30
N ARG A 110 1.14 -15.70 -5.70
CA ARG A 110 0.71 -16.07 -7.05
C ARG A 110 -0.69 -15.57 -7.38
N GLU A 111 -1.64 -15.70 -6.46
CA GLU A 111 -3.00 -15.20 -6.63
C GLU A 111 -3.03 -13.67 -6.67
N PHE A 112 -2.21 -13.02 -5.85
CA PHE A 112 -2.03 -11.57 -5.91
C PHE A 112 -1.57 -11.12 -7.30
N ILE A 113 -0.55 -11.77 -7.88
CA ILE A 113 -0.11 -11.48 -9.25
C ILE A 113 -1.25 -11.68 -10.26
N ASN A 114 -2.07 -12.72 -10.11
CA ASN A 114 -3.23 -12.92 -10.98
C ASN A 114 -4.31 -11.83 -10.83
N LEU A 115 -4.47 -11.25 -9.64
CA LEU A 115 -5.36 -10.10 -9.42
C LEU A 115 -4.85 -8.84 -10.15
N LEU A 116 -3.53 -8.69 -10.27
CA LEU A 116 -2.90 -7.58 -10.98
C LEU A 116 -2.93 -7.72 -12.50
N LYS A 117 -2.97 -8.95 -13.01
CA LYS A 117 -3.11 -9.21 -14.46
C LYS A 117 -4.51 -8.75 -14.89
N ASN A 118 -4.54 -7.67 -15.67
CA ASN A 118 -5.77 -7.17 -16.30
C ASN A 118 -6.42 -8.29 -17.13
N ASN A 119 -7.62 -8.73 -16.75
CA ASN A 119 -8.45 -9.54 -17.65
C ASN A 119 -9.01 -8.62 -18.74
N ARG A 120 -8.20 -8.34 -19.77
CA ARG A 120 -8.68 -7.83 -21.05
C ARG A 120 -8.96 -8.96 -22.06
N ALA A 121 -8.77 -10.22 -21.67
CA ALA A 121 -8.99 -11.40 -22.52
C ALA A 121 -10.46 -11.86 -22.59
N LYS A 122 -11.43 -10.93 -22.64
CA LYS A 122 -12.86 -11.29 -22.86
C LYS A 122 -13.67 -10.27 -23.66
N LEU A 123 -13.02 -9.43 -24.48
CA LEU A 123 -13.70 -8.50 -25.40
C LEU A 123 -13.25 -8.65 -26.87
N ILE A 124 -12.87 -9.86 -27.28
CA ILE A 124 -12.77 -10.20 -28.71
C ILE A 124 -13.51 -11.52 -28.90
N ASN A 125 -14.84 -11.41 -28.96
CA ASN A 125 -15.78 -12.31 -29.63
C ASN A 125 -17.19 -11.91 -29.21
N LEU A 126 -17.74 -10.92 -29.92
CA LEU A 126 -19.00 -10.93 -30.67
C LEU A 126 -19.20 -9.53 -31.26
#